data_AF-A0A1E3UB79-F1
#
_entry.id   AF-A0A1E3UB79-F1
#
_cell.length_a   1.000
_cell.length_b   1.000
_cell.length_c   1.000
_cell.angle_alpha   90.00
_cell.angle_beta   90.00
_cell.angle_gamma   90.00
#
_symmetry.space_group_name_H-M   'P 1'
#
loop_
_entity.id
_entity.type
_entity.pdbx_description
1 polymer ?
#
loop_
_entity_poly.entity_id
_entity_poly.type
_entity_poly.pdbx_seq_one_letter_code
_entity_poly.pdbx_strand_id
1 'polypeptide(L)'
;MQKLMAIVCCLSVFFVSFINYLTTNRIYVRMDLAYEATYSYLTKMTMRLEDYPEYRHDIPVSFINESDIDSENTLNQVKIFSVDFPEAMSVFDDLDSLRDVDSKTMIRNEKDIVDFCKTFLGFKLEIVPNEERIKMYENDEVQDMPVYPDEGSIRKIGEQIVIKLPG
;
A
#
# COMPACT_ATOMS: atom_id res chain seq x y z
N MET A 1 -2.27 -42.00 34.62
CA MET A 1 -1.35 -41.18 33.81
C MET A 1 -1.78 -41.05 32.35
N GLN A 2 -1.95 -42.13 31.57
CA GLN A 2 -2.33 -42.04 30.15
C GLN A 2 -3.62 -41.25 29.86
N LYS A 3 -4.70 -41.44 30.63
CA LYS A 3 -5.95 -40.68 30.44
C LYS A 3 -5.79 -39.17 30.72
N LEU A 4 -5.00 -38.82 31.74
CA LEU A 4 -4.70 -37.42 32.07
C LEU A 4 -3.88 -36.77 30.95
N MET A 5 -2.87 -37.48 30.43
CA MET A 5 -2.06 -37.03 29.30
C MET A 5 -2.91 -36.83 28.04
N ALA A 6 -3.83 -37.77 27.73
CA ALA A 6 -4.74 -37.64 26.61
C ALA A 6 -5.66 -36.41 26.74
N ILE A 7 -6.21 -36.16 27.93
CA ILE A 7 -7.04 -34.97 28.20
C ILE A 7 -6.24 -33.69 28.00
N VAL A 8 -5.01 -33.63 28.51
CA VAL A 8 -4.13 -32.46 28.34
C VAL A 8 -3.82 -32.22 26.85
N CYS A 9 -3.54 -33.27 26.08
CA CYS A 9 -3.33 -33.14 24.63
C CYS A 9 -4.59 -32.69 23.89
N CYS A 10 -5.77 -33.22 24.23
CA CYS A 10 -7.02 -32.78 23.61
C CYS A 10 -7.31 -31.31 23.93
N LEU A 11 -7.10 -30.90 25.18
CA LEU A 11 -7.27 -29.50 25.59
C LEU A 11 -6.24 -28.60 24.89
N SER A 12 -4.98 -29.00 24.77
CA SER A 12 -3.96 -28.19 24.10
C SER A 12 -4.27 -28.01 22.62
N VAL A 13 -4.70 -29.07 21.93
CA VAL A 13 -5.16 -28.98 20.53
C VAL A 13 -6.36 -28.05 20.42
N PHE A 14 -7.36 -28.20 21.31
CA PHE A 14 -8.53 -27.33 21.32
C PHE A 14 -8.15 -25.85 21.52
N PHE A 15 -7.28 -25.54 22.49
CA PHE A 15 -6.84 -24.17 22.73
C PHE A 15 -6.06 -23.59 21.53
N VAL A 16 -5.15 -24.37 20.94
CA VAL A 16 -4.40 -23.94 19.75
C VAL A 16 -5.35 -23.69 18.57
N SER A 17 -6.30 -24.60 18.31
CA SER A 17 -7.29 -24.42 17.25
C SER A 17 -8.19 -23.20 17.50
N PHE A 18 -8.60 -22.97 18.74
CA PHE A 18 -9.44 -21.84 19.12
C PHE A 18 -8.70 -20.50 18.96
N ILE A 19 -7.44 -20.43 19.41
CA ILE A 19 -6.60 -19.24 19.22
C ILE A 19 -6.38 -18.98 17.73
N ASN A 20 -6.05 -20.01 16.94
CA ASN A 20 -5.89 -19.86 15.50
C ASN A 20 -7.17 -19.35 14.81
N TYR A 21 -8.34 -19.88 15.18
CA TYR A 21 -9.61 -19.39 14.67
C TYR A 21 -9.82 -17.89 14.95
N LEU A 22 -9.55 -17.44 16.17
CA LEU A 22 -9.66 -16.02 16.52
C LEU A 22 -8.65 -15.16 15.76
N THR A 23 -7.39 -15.59 15.70
CA THR A 23 -6.31 -14.87 14.98
C THR A 23 -6.64 -14.76 13.49
N THR A 24 -7.03 -15.85 12.84
CA THR A 24 -7.38 -15.87 11.42
C THR A 24 -8.54 -14.92 11.12
N ASN A 25 -9.60 -14.92 11.94
CA ASN A 25 -10.71 -13.98 11.74
C ASN A 25 -10.27 -12.52 11.87
N ARG A 26 -9.41 -12.20 12.84
CA ARG A 26 -8.88 -10.84 13.00
C ARG A 26 -8.02 -10.41 11.82
N ILE A 27 -7.19 -11.32 11.28
CA ILE A 27 -6.40 -11.07 10.08
C ILE A 27 -7.31 -10.78 8.88
N TYR A 28 -8.36 -11.58 8.66
CA TYR A 28 -9.28 -11.36 7.55
C TYR A 28 -10.03 -10.04 7.65
N VAL A 29 -10.51 -9.68 8.84
CA VAL A 29 -11.17 -8.37 9.06
C VAL A 29 -10.20 -7.23 8.78
N ARG A 30 -8.96 -7.33 9.26
CA ARG A 30 -7.94 -6.31 8.99
C ARG A 30 -7.63 -6.18 7.50
N MET A 31 -7.49 -7.32 6.81
CA MET A 31 -7.22 -7.36 5.36
C MET A 31 -8.36 -6.75 4.55
N ASP A 32 -9.61 -6.99 4.96
CA ASP A 32 -10.81 -6.39 4.35
C ASP A 32 -10.80 -4.87 4.50
N LEU A 33 -10.52 -4.36 5.71
CA LEU A 33 -10.40 -2.92 5.97
C LEU A 33 -9.24 -2.28 5.17
N ALA A 34 -8.09 -2.95 5.09
CA ALA A 34 -6.96 -2.48 4.30
C ALA A 34 -7.28 -2.45 2.80
N TYR A 35 -8.03 -3.45 2.30
CA TYR A 35 -8.54 -3.49 0.94
C TYR A 35 -9.50 -2.33 0.67
N GLU A 36 -10.49 -2.09 1.53
CA GLU A 36 -11.45 -0.98 1.37
C GLU A 36 -10.77 0.39 1.38
N ALA A 37 -9.80 0.59 2.29
CA ALA A 37 -9.01 1.81 2.34
C ALA A 37 -8.25 2.01 1.03
N THR A 38 -7.54 0.98 0.57
CA THR A 38 -6.77 0.98 -0.69
C THR A 38 -7.66 1.28 -1.88
N TYR A 39 -8.80 0.60 -1.98
CA TYR A 39 -9.79 0.80 -3.02
C TYR A 39 -10.27 2.26 -3.07
N SER A 40 -10.65 2.81 -1.91
CA SER A 40 -11.13 4.19 -1.79
C SER A 40 -10.09 5.21 -2.20
N TYR A 41 -8.83 5.05 -1.78
CA TYR A 41 -7.75 5.97 -2.13
C TYR A 41 -7.39 5.92 -3.60
N LEU A 42 -7.17 4.71 -4.15
CA LEU A 42 -6.80 4.55 -5.55
C LEU A 42 -7.94 4.96 -6.48
N THR A 43 -9.21 4.78 -6.09
CA THR A 43 -10.36 5.33 -6.82
C THR A 43 -10.29 6.86 -6.85
N LYS A 44 -10.12 7.53 -5.71
CA LYS A 44 -10.00 9.01 -5.68
C LYS A 44 -8.81 9.51 -6.48
N MET A 45 -7.68 8.80 -6.41
CA MET A 45 -6.46 9.16 -7.11
C MET A 45 -6.60 9.01 -8.62
N THR A 46 -7.17 7.89 -9.08
CA THR A 46 -7.44 7.66 -10.51
C THR A 46 -8.47 8.66 -11.06
N MET A 47 -9.54 8.95 -10.31
CA MET A 47 -10.49 10.00 -10.72
C MET A 47 -9.82 11.37 -10.87
N ARG A 48 -8.98 11.78 -9.92
CA ARG A 48 -8.24 13.05 -10.02
C ARG A 48 -7.22 13.06 -11.15
N LEU A 49 -6.63 11.91 -11.45
CA LEU A 49 -5.73 11.75 -12.58
C LEU A 49 -6.50 11.87 -13.92
N GLU A 50 -7.69 11.26 -14.02
CA GLU A 50 -8.57 11.38 -15.19
C GLU A 50 -9.07 12.81 -15.41
N ASP A 51 -9.37 13.54 -14.33
CA ASP A 51 -9.78 14.94 -14.39
C ASP A 51 -8.62 15.89 -14.72
N TYR A 52 -7.36 15.43 -14.66
CA TYR A 52 -6.19 16.26 -14.95
C TYR A 52 -6.12 16.57 -16.46
N PRO A 53 -6.16 17.85 -16.88
CA PRO A 53 -6.37 18.22 -18.29
C PRO A 53 -5.33 17.66 -19.27
N GLU A 54 -4.10 17.44 -18.80
CA GLU A 54 -3.01 16.94 -19.63
C GLU A 54 -2.84 15.43 -19.58
N TYR A 55 -3.63 14.72 -18.76
CA TYR A 55 -3.55 13.28 -18.66
C TYR A 55 -4.30 12.60 -19.81
N ARG A 56 -3.67 11.54 -20.30
CA ARG A 56 -4.25 10.58 -21.24
C ARG A 56 -3.73 9.20 -20.86
N HIS A 57 -4.50 8.15 -21.14
CA HIS A 57 -4.14 6.78 -20.79
C HIS A 57 -2.81 6.26 -21.40
N ASP A 58 -2.27 6.93 -22.40
CA ASP A 58 -0.98 6.62 -23.02
C ASP A 58 0.21 7.32 -22.37
N ILE A 59 -0.03 8.28 -21.45
CA ILE A 59 1.03 9.02 -20.76
C ILE A 59 1.47 8.21 -19.53
N PRO A 60 2.77 7.92 -19.39
CA PRO A 60 3.26 7.15 -18.27
C PRO A 60 3.22 7.98 -16.98
N VAL A 61 2.99 7.29 -15.86
CA VAL A 61 2.86 7.87 -14.52
C VAL A 61 4.03 7.42 -13.64
N SER A 62 4.60 8.38 -12.91
CA SER A 62 5.66 8.16 -11.93
C SER A 62 5.14 8.42 -10.53
N PHE A 63 5.12 7.38 -9.71
CA PHE A 63 4.87 7.48 -8.28
C PHE A 63 6.20 7.73 -7.55
N ILE A 64 6.25 8.80 -6.77
CA ILE A 64 7.43 9.26 -6.03
C ILE A 64 7.01 9.50 -4.57
N ASN A 65 7.61 8.82 -3.58
CA ASN A 65 7.27 9.10 -2.18
C ASN A 65 8.09 10.27 -1.61
N GLU A 66 7.66 10.79 -0.46
CA GLU A 66 8.34 11.87 0.26
C GLU A 66 9.69 11.44 0.88
N SER A 67 9.86 10.17 1.28
CA SER A 67 11.06 9.69 1.98
C SER A 67 11.69 8.48 1.28
N ASP A 68 12.38 8.71 0.16
CA ASP A 68 12.60 7.64 -0.83
C ASP A 68 14.06 7.39 -1.23
N ILE A 69 14.99 7.41 -0.27
CA ILE A 69 16.25 6.68 -0.42
C ILE A 69 16.58 5.99 0.91
N ASP A 70 16.35 4.67 0.99
CA ASP A 70 17.08 3.88 1.99
C ASP A 70 18.56 3.79 1.60
N SER A 71 19.39 3.51 2.60
CA SER A 71 20.86 3.45 2.50
C SER A 71 21.44 2.47 1.46
N GLU A 72 20.61 1.76 0.70
CA GLU A 72 20.95 0.82 -0.37
C GLU A 72 20.52 1.25 -1.80
N ASN A 73 20.18 2.52 -2.05
CA ASN A 73 19.84 3.02 -3.41
C ASN A 73 18.67 2.28 -4.10
N THR A 74 17.72 1.77 -3.33
CA THR A 74 16.48 1.21 -3.85
C THR A 74 15.36 2.18 -3.49
N LEU A 75 14.62 2.70 -4.49
CA LEU A 75 13.40 3.47 -4.23
C LEU A 75 12.49 2.56 -3.39
N ASN A 76 12.24 3.01 -2.16
CA ASN A 76 11.60 2.17 -1.18
C ASN A 76 10.15 1.90 -1.58
N GLN A 77 9.66 0.79 -1.05
CA GLN A 77 8.29 0.32 -1.16
C GLN A 77 7.29 1.48 -1.08
N VAL A 78 6.39 1.62 -2.04
CA VAL A 78 5.36 2.68 -2.02
C VAL A 78 4.50 2.52 -0.77
N LYS A 79 4.68 3.41 0.21
CA LYS A 79 4.03 3.33 1.52
C LYS A 79 2.74 4.14 1.59
N ILE A 80 1.83 3.93 0.63
CA ILE A 80 0.50 4.49 0.79
C ILE A 80 -0.12 3.84 2.04
N PHE A 81 -0.67 4.67 2.93
CA PHE A 81 -1.26 4.30 4.23
C PHE A 81 -0.31 3.82 5.33
N SER A 82 1.00 4.00 5.23
CA SER A 82 1.86 3.87 6.43
C SER A 82 1.65 5.04 7.40
N VAL A 83 1.44 6.24 6.86
CA VAL A 83 1.33 7.51 7.61
C VAL A 83 -0.11 7.82 8.01
N ASP A 84 -1.07 7.60 7.10
CA ASP A 84 -2.50 7.92 7.28
C ASP A 84 -3.36 6.71 7.70
N PHE A 85 -2.75 5.65 8.23
CA PHE A 85 -3.50 4.48 8.69
C PHE A 85 -4.45 4.89 9.83
N PRO A 86 -5.77 4.63 9.76
CA PRO A 86 -6.70 5.07 10.79
C PRO A 86 -6.28 4.58 12.19
N GLU A 87 -6.24 5.46 13.19
CA GLU A 87 -5.88 5.11 14.57
C GLU A 87 -6.74 3.94 15.10
N ALA A 88 -8.00 3.87 14.68
CA ALA A 88 -8.91 2.78 15.03
C ALA A 88 -8.43 1.38 14.59
N MET A 89 -7.54 1.29 13.59
CA MET A 89 -6.94 0.02 13.15
C MET A 89 -5.75 -0.42 14.01
N SER A 90 -5.28 0.41 14.96
CA SER A 90 -4.26 0.02 15.95
C SER A 90 -4.68 -1.17 16.83
N VAL A 91 -5.99 -1.47 16.90
CA VAL A 91 -6.54 -2.67 17.56
C VAL A 91 -6.00 -3.99 16.99
N PHE A 92 -5.38 -3.94 15.81
CA PHE A 92 -4.76 -5.09 15.17
C PHE A 92 -3.23 -5.10 15.23
N ASP A 93 -2.58 -4.10 15.85
CA ASP A 93 -1.11 -3.95 15.85
C ASP A 93 -0.39 -5.15 16.47
N ASP A 94 -1.04 -5.92 17.35
CA ASP A 94 -0.49 -7.17 17.88
C ASP A 94 -0.23 -8.23 16.79
N LEU A 95 -0.93 -8.13 15.65
CA LEU A 95 -0.74 -8.98 14.48
C LEU A 95 0.48 -8.58 13.63
N ASP A 96 1.07 -7.39 13.84
CA ASP A 96 2.25 -6.92 13.07
C ASP A 96 3.49 -7.82 13.31
N SER A 97 3.49 -8.55 14.43
CA SER A 97 4.55 -9.50 14.79
C SER A 97 4.45 -10.84 14.03
N LEU A 98 3.34 -11.09 13.31
CA LEU A 98 3.12 -12.32 12.57
C LEU A 98 3.86 -12.28 11.23
N ARG A 99 4.65 -13.31 10.98
CA ARG A 99 5.33 -13.49 9.70
C ARG A 99 4.31 -13.58 8.56
N ASP A 100 4.61 -12.91 7.46
CA ASP A 100 3.81 -12.87 6.23
C ASP A 100 2.42 -12.21 6.36
N VAL A 101 2.17 -11.49 7.45
CA VAL A 101 0.99 -10.64 7.61
C VAL A 101 1.42 -9.20 7.34
N ASP A 102 1.28 -8.75 6.09
CA ASP A 102 1.46 -7.33 5.79
C ASP A 102 0.22 -6.57 6.21
N SER A 103 0.42 -5.64 7.12
CA SER A 103 -0.59 -5.39 8.12
C SER A 103 -1.26 -4.03 7.93
N LYS A 104 -0.58 -3.09 7.26
CA LYS A 104 -1.07 -1.70 7.12
C LYS A 104 -1.41 -1.31 5.68
N THR A 105 -0.88 -2.04 4.69
CA THR A 105 -1.16 -1.72 3.28
C THR A 105 -1.14 -2.96 2.41
N MET A 106 -1.99 -2.94 1.39
CA MET A 106 -1.99 -3.96 0.32
C MET A 106 -1.01 -3.59 -0.81
N ILE A 107 -0.42 -2.39 -0.74
CA ILE A 107 0.48 -1.83 -1.73
C ILE A 107 1.89 -1.82 -1.14
N ARG A 108 2.80 -2.63 -1.70
CA ARG A 108 4.21 -2.63 -1.33
C ARG A 108 5.06 -1.88 -2.34
N ASN A 109 4.61 -1.73 -3.56
CA ASN A 109 5.37 -1.08 -4.61
C ASN A 109 4.41 -0.48 -5.67
N GLU A 110 4.98 0.30 -6.57
CA GLU A 110 4.24 0.93 -7.66
C GLU A 110 3.57 -0.08 -8.59
N LYS A 111 4.14 -1.28 -8.74
CA LYS A 111 3.53 -2.34 -9.55
C LYS A 111 2.26 -2.87 -8.89
N ASP A 112 2.21 -2.95 -7.55
CA ASP A 112 0.99 -3.31 -6.84
C ASP A 112 -0.10 -2.26 -7.08
N ILE A 113 0.23 -0.97 -7.22
CA ILE A 113 -0.74 0.07 -7.63
C ILE A 113 -1.28 -0.22 -9.02
N VAL A 114 -0.40 -0.50 -9.99
CA VAL A 114 -0.79 -0.81 -11.37
C VAL A 114 -1.68 -2.05 -11.42
N ASP A 115 -1.27 -3.12 -10.75
CA ASP A 115 -1.99 -4.38 -10.70
C ASP A 115 -3.34 -4.22 -9.99
N PHE A 116 -3.40 -3.41 -8.92
CA PHE A 116 -4.65 -3.11 -8.23
C PHE A 116 -5.60 -2.29 -9.11
N CYS A 117 -5.13 -1.19 -9.70
CA CYS A 117 -5.94 -0.35 -10.58
C CYS A 117 -6.48 -1.15 -11.78
N LYS A 118 -5.64 -2.00 -12.37
CA LYS A 118 -6.06 -2.86 -13.49
C LYS A 118 -7.08 -3.91 -13.06
N THR A 119 -6.85 -4.57 -11.93
CA THR A 119 -7.65 -5.73 -11.49
C THR A 119 -8.98 -5.31 -10.87
N PHE A 120 -8.97 -4.30 -10.01
CA PHE A 120 -10.14 -3.91 -9.21
C PHE A 120 -10.86 -2.67 -9.75
N LEU A 121 -10.15 -1.74 -10.37
CA LEU A 121 -10.74 -0.50 -10.89
C LEU A 121 -10.98 -0.54 -12.41
N GLY A 122 -10.46 -1.55 -13.12
CA GLY A 122 -10.51 -1.59 -14.59
C GLY A 122 -9.70 -0.45 -15.25
N PHE A 123 -8.80 0.18 -14.50
CA PHE A 123 -8.06 1.36 -14.91
C PHE A 123 -6.62 0.99 -15.27
N LYS A 124 -6.24 1.22 -16.53
CA LYS A 124 -4.90 0.89 -17.02
C LYS A 124 -3.94 2.06 -16.76
N LEU A 125 -2.98 1.83 -15.86
CA LEU A 125 -1.84 2.72 -15.63
C LEU A 125 -0.61 2.21 -16.37
N GLU A 126 0.03 3.09 -17.13
CA GLU A 126 1.40 2.90 -17.61
C GLU A 126 2.35 3.54 -16.59
N ILE A 127 3.40 2.83 -16.19
CA ILE A 127 4.40 3.35 -15.24
C ILE A 127 5.77 3.46 -15.88
N VAL A 128 6.51 4.47 -15.45
CA VAL A 128 7.88 4.71 -15.89
C VAL A 128 8.83 3.67 -15.25
N PRO A 129 9.83 3.14 -15.97
CA PRO A 129 10.83 2.24 -15.41
C PRO A 129 11.58 2.82 -14.21
N ASN A 130 12.03 1.96 -13.31
CA ASN A 130 12.67 2.36 -12.04
C ASN A 130 13.86 3.31 -12.22
N GLU A 131 14.72 3.07 -13.22
CA GLU A 131 15.91 3.91 -13.49
C GLU A 131 15.57 5.36 -13.83
N GLU A 132 14.46 5.59 -14.54
CA GLU A 132 13.99 6.93 -14.91
C GLU A 132 13.27 7.60 -13.74
N ARG A 133 12.61 6.83 -12.87
CA ARG A 133 12.00 7.33 -11.63
C ARG A 133 13.02 7.85 -10.63
N ILE A 134 14.18 7.20 -10.48
CA ILE A 134 15.25 7.67 -9.56
C ILE A 134 15.69 9.08 -9.95
N LYS A 135 15.89 9.34 -11.25
CA LYS A 135 16.24 10.68 -11.74
C LYS A 135 15.16 11.71 -11.45
N MET A 136 13.89 11.28 -11.47
CA MET A 136 12.76 12.13 -11.19
C MET A 136 12.64 12.46 -9.69
N TYR A 137 13.05 11.54 -8.80
CA TYR A 137 13.15 11.83 -7.37
C TYR A 137 14.20 12.93 -7.09
N GLU A 138 15.34 12.91 -7.77
CA GLU A 138 16.40 13.92 -7.61
C GLU A 138 16.05 15.30 -8.21
N ASN A 139 14.90 15.44 -8.87
CA ASN A 139 14.47 16.69 -9.48
C ASN A 139 13.88 17.65 -8.44
N ASP A 140 14.45 18.85 -8.31
CA ASP A 140 13.98 19.91 -7.41
C ASP A 140 12.49 20.23 -7.60
N GLU A 141 11.98 20.21 -8.83
CA GLU A 141 10.57 20.46 -9.12
C GLU A 141 9.65 19.43 -8.47
N VAL A 142 10.09 18.17 -8.36
CA VAL A 142 9.36 17.07 -7.74
C VAL A 142 9.49 17.13 -6.22
N GLN A 143 10.65 17.51 -5.72
CA GLN A 143 10.88 17.69 -4.29
C GLN A 143 10.00 18.81 -3.71
N ASP A 144 9.78 19.89 -4.47
CA ASP A 144 8.91 20.99 -4.08
C ASP A 144 7.41 20.71 -4.26
N MET A 145 7.03 19.58 -4.89
CA MET A 145 5.61 19.21 -5.00
C MET A 145 5.01 18.94 -3.62
N PRO A 146 3.77 19.37 -3.37
CA PRO A 146 3.02 18.93 -2.20
C PRO A 146 2.64 17.45 -2.33
N VAL A 147 2.34 16.81 -1.20
CA VAL A 147 2.02 15.39 -1.14
C VAL A 147 0.53 15.16 -1.42
N TYR A 148 0.18 14.11 -2.17
CA TYR A 148 -1.21 13.76 -2.40
C TYR A 148 -1.92 13.46 -1.06
N PRO A 149 -3.12 14.02 -0.79
CA PRO A 149 -4.09 14.56 -1.76
C PRO A 149 -4.09 16.09 -1.94
N ASP A 150 -3.02 16.80 -1.59
CA ASP A 150 -3.02 18.26 -1.72
C ASP A 150 -3.01 18.73 -3.19
N GLU A 151 -3.49 19.94 -3.43
CA GLU A 151 -3.53 20.52 -4.78
C GLU A 151 -2.11 20.70 -5.33
N GLY A 152 -1.88 20.26 -6.57
CA GLY A 152 -0.56 20.29 -7.20
C GLY A 152 0.35 19.11 -6.86
N SER A 153 -0.15 18.08 -6.16
CA SER A 153 0.52 16.79 -5.94
C SER A 153 0.56 15.90 -7.20
N ILE A 154 -0.26 16.22 -8.20
CA ILE A 154 -0.26 15.63 -9.53
C ILE A 154 0.19 16.71 -10.51
N ARG A 155 1.32 16.49 -11.19
CA ARG A 155 1.84 17.43 -12.20
C ARG A 155 2.46 16.70 -13.37
N LYS A 156 2.37 17.31 -14.55
CA LYS A 156 3.16 16.89 -15.70
C LYS A 156 4.56 17.47 -15.61
N ILE A 157 5.58 16.62 -15.65
CA ILE A 157 6.99 17.01 -15.66
C ILE A 157 7.65 16.27 -16.83
N GLY A 158 8.05 17.01 -17.86
CA GLY A 158 8.51 16.43 -19.12
C GLY A 158 7.37 15.70 -19.86
N GLU A 159 7.61 14.44 -20.23
CA GLU A 159 6.65 13.59 -20.98
C GLU A 159 5.82 12.67 -20.08
N GLN A 160 5.94 12.78 -18.75
CA GLN A 160 5.27 11.92 -17.78
C GLN A 160 4.45 12.72 -16.77
N ILE A 161 3.45 12.07 -16.17
CA ILE A 161 2.76 12.60 -14.99
C ILE A 161 3.47 12.10 -13.74
N VAL A 162 3.80 13.01 -12.83
CA VAL A 162 4.35 12.69 -11.51
C VAL A 162 3.23 12.84 -10.47
N ILE A 163 3.11 11.82 -9.62
CA ILE A 163 2.22 11.82 -8.45
C ILE A 163 3.11 11.66 -7.22
N LYS A 164 3.14 12.70 -6.36
CA LYS A 164 3.89 12.65 -5.10
C LYS A 164 3.02 12.02 -4.01
N LEU A 165 3.51 10.93 -3.43
CA LEU A 165 2.81 10.15 -2.42
C LEU A 165 3.42 10.37 -1.03
N PRO A 166 2.63 10.18 0.04
CA PRO A 166 3.17 10.18 1.40
C PRO A 166 4.11 8.98 1.57
N GLY A 167 5.25 9.18 2.26
CA GLY A 167 6.29 8.17 2.46
C GLY A 167 6.82 8.12 3.88
#